data_AF-A0A349NAV2-F1
#
_entry.id   AF-A0A349NAV2-F1
#
_cell.length_a   1.000
_cell.length_b   1.000
_cell.length_c   1.000
_cell.angle_alpha   90.00
_cell.angle_beta   90.00
_cell.angle_gamma   90.00
#
_symmetry.space_group_name_H-M   'P 1'
#
loop_
_entity.id
_entity.type
_entity.pdbx_description
1 polymer ?
#
loop_
_entity_poly.entity_id
_entity_poly.type
_entity_poly.pdbx_seq_one_letter_code
_entity_poly.pdbx_strand_id
1 'polypeptide(L)' 'MPLPCLNPYVRSLFLCRDCHLETDFSPVSSAAALIQDRDGLVLPMRRCKEPHKGKFGIPGGFVNSREQLKTAMLREV' A
#
# COMPACT_ATOMS: atom_id res chain seq x y z
N MET A 1 10.49 11.79 37.72
CA MET A 1 9.89 12.61 36.65
C MET A 1 8.92 11.72 35.89
N PRO A 2 7.62 12.04 35.82
CA PRO A 2 6.65 11.17 35.16
C PRO A 2 6.85 11.25 33.64
N LEU A 3 6.90 10.09 32.98
CA LEU A 3 6.93 9.98 31.54
C LEU A 3 5.63 10.56 30.96
N PRO A 4 5.68 11.39 29.90
CA PRO A 4 4.45 11.88 29.29
C PRO A 4 3.72 10.70 28.64
N CYS A 5 2.41 10.67 28.84
CA CYS A 5 1.47 9.75 28.21
C CYS A 5 1.73 9.74 26.69
N LEU A 6 2.24 8.63 26.14
CA LEU A 6 2.37 8.48 24.69
C LEU A 6 0.96 8.44 24.08
N ASN A 7 0.61 9.53 23.40
CA ASN A 7 -0.54 9.61 22.51
C ASN A 7 -0.37 8.58 21.38
N PRO A 8 -1.36 7.74 21.04
CA PRO A 8 -1.28 6.81 19.91
C PRO A 8 -1.04 7.49 18.54
N TYR A 9 -1.12 8.82 18.46
CA TYR A 9 -0.64 9.64 17.34
C TYR A 9 0.86 10.02 17.43
N VAL A 10 1.71 9.19 18.04
CA VAL A 10 3.17 9.39 17.95
C VAL A 10 3.58 9.22 16.49
N ARG A 11 3.68 10.33 15.78
CA ARG A 11 4.31 10.45 14.47
C ARG A 11 5.71 9.84 14.57
N SER A 12 5.92 8.72 13.86
CA SER A 12 7.25 8.13 13.71
C SER A 12 8.05 9.00 12.74
N LEU A 13 8.66 10.04 13.29
CA LEU A 13 9.49 11.02 12.59
C LEU A 13 10.93 10.52 12.55
N PHE A 14 11.49 10.43 11.34
CA PHE A 14 12.93 10.34 11.17
C PHE A 14 13.49 11.76 11.04
N LEU A 15 14.25 12.19 12.05
CA LEU A 15 14.93 13.49 12.07
C LEU A 15 16.42 13.31 11.77
N CYS A 16 16.92 13.99 10.75
CA CYS A 16 18.34 14.15 10.51
C CYS A 16 18.91 15.26 11.41
N ARG A 17 19.94 14.97 12.21
CA ARG A 17 20.53 15.96 13.14
C ARG A 17 21.46 16.97 12.47
N ASP A 18 21.96 16.67 11.27
CA ASP A 18 22.93 17.54 10.58
C ASP A 18 22.24 18.60 9.72
N CYS A 19 21.10 18.25 9.09
CA CYS A 19 20.35 19.16 8.22
C CYS A 19 18.93 19.49 8.72
N HIS A 20 18.52 18.94 9.88
CA HIS A 20 17.19 19.12 10.48
C HIS A 20 16.02 18.70 9.60
N LEU A 21 16.23 17.80 8.62
CA LEU A 21 15.16 17.23 7.81
C LEU A 21 14.32 16.26 8.65
N GLU A 22 13.01 16.47 8.65
CA GLU A 22 12.02 15.58 9.25
C GLU A 22 11.25 14.82 8.16
N THR A 23 11.12 13.50 8.31
CA THR A 23 10.30 12.67 7.42
C THR A 23 9.37 11.77 8.21
N ASP A 24 8.13 11.62 7.74
CA ASP A 24 7.12 10.73 8.31
C ASP A 24 7.16 9.35 7.63
N PHE A 25 6.88 8.28 8.39
CA PHE A 25 6.59 6.98 7.79
C PHE A 25 5.23 7.01 7.08
N SER A 26 5.25 7.12 5.75
CA SER A 26 4.05 7.19 4.94
C SER A 26 3.68 5.81 4.35
N PRO A 27 2.39 5.43 4.34
CA PRO A 27 1.95 4.22 3.66
C PRO A 27 2.15 4.35 2.15
N VAL A 28 2.36 3.21 1.49
CA VAL A 28 2.44 3.14 0.02
C VAL A 28 1.04 2.84 -0.54
N SER A 29 0.62 3.61 -1.54
CA SER A 29 -0.65 3.39 -2.24
C SER A 29 -0.56 2.21 -3.21
N SER A 30 -1.65 1.44 -3.30
CA SER A 30 -1.81 0.36 -4.29
C SER A 30 -3.16 0.48 -4.99
N ALA A 31 -3.24 -0.06 -6.20
CA ALA A 31 -4.46 -0.12 -7.00
C ALA A 31 -4.73 -1.58 -7.40
N ALA A 32 -5.99 -2.00 -7.33
CA ALA A 32 -6.42 -3.35 -7.68
C ALA A 32 -7.80 -3.30 -8.36
N ALA A 33 -8.12 -4.29 -9.19
CA ALA A 33 -9.39 -4.36 -9.90
C ALA A 33 -10.14 -5.66 -9.62
N LEU A 34 -11.42 -5.54 -9.28
CA LEU A 34 -12.35 -6.66 -9.28
C LEU A 34 -12.91 -6.79 -10.71
N ILE A 35 -12.43 -7.79 -11.45
CA ILE A 35 -12.87 -8.04 -12.83
C ILE A 35 -13.93 -9.12 -12.80
N GLN A 36 -15.06 -8.84 -13.43
CA GLN A 36 -16.19 -9.75 -13.54
C GLN A 36 -16.48 -10.05 -15.01
N ASP A 37 -16.75 -11.32 -15.33
CA ASP A 37 -17.27 -11.69 -16.65
C ASP A 37 -18.78 -11.40 -16.76
N ARG A 38 -19.38 -11.77 -17.90
CA ARG A 38 -20.81 -11.53 -18.16
C ARG A 38 -21.74 -12.41 -17.31
N ASP A 39 -21.23 -13.52 -16.79
CA ASP A 39 -21.99 -14.47 -15.97
C ASP A 39 -21.85 -14.16 -14.46
N GLY A 40 -21.08 -13.14 -14.13
CA GLY A 40 -20.90 -12.68 -12.76
C GLY A 40 -19.71 -13.30 -12.04
N LEU A 41 -18.86 -14.08 -12.72
CA LEU A 41 -17.69 -14.71 -12.11
C LEU A 41 -16.55 -13.71 -12.01
N VAL A 42 -15.90 -13.69 -10.85
CA VAL A 42 -14.74 -12.84 -10.58
C VAL A 42 -13.45 -13.54 -11.03
N LEU A 43 -12.52 -12.80 -11.61
CA LEU A 43 -11.17 -13.29 -11.93
C LEU A 43 -10.24 -13.21 -10.70
N PRO A 44 -9.86 -14.32 -10.06
CA PRO A 44 -8.82 -14.33 -9.04
C PRO A 44 -7.43 -14.54 -9.65
N MET A 45 -6.39 -14.12 -8.93
CA MET A 45 -5.02 -14.58 -9.16
C MET A 45 -4.55 -15.49 -8.03
N ARG A 46 -3.65 -16.43 -8.32
CA ARG A 46 -2.98 -17.24 -7.29
C ARG A 46 -1.65 -16.61 -6.92
N ARG A 47 -1.50 -16.20 -5.65
CA ARG A 47 -0.31 -15.47 -5.18
C ARG A 47 0.95 -16.35 -5.27
N CYS A 48 2.00 -15.84 -5.93
CA CYS A 48 3.28 -16.55 -6.05
C CYS A 48 4.30 -16.20 -4.96
N LYS A 49 4.05 -15.14 -4.17
CA LYS A 49 4.96 -14.59 -3.16
C LYS A 49 4.30 -14.53 -1.78
N GLU A 50 5.13 -14.58 -0.73
CA GLU A 50 4.70 -14.28 0.63
C GLU A 50 4.48 -12.77 0.82
N PRO A 51 3.61 -12.36 1.78
CA PRO A 51 2.78 -13.22 2.62
C PRO A 51 1.62 -13.88 1.86
N HIS A 52 1.14 -15.01 2.35
CA HIS A 52 -0.02 -15.75 1.82
C HIS A 52 0.18 -16.32 0.41
N LYS A 53 1.37 -16.89 0.15
CA LYS A 53 1.60 -17.62 -1.10
C LYS A 53 0.56 -18.73 -1.29
N GLY A 54 0.16 -18.94 -2.53
CA GLY A 54 -0.79 -19.99 -2.92
C GLY A 54 -2.26 -19.68 -2.66
N LYS A 55 -2.59 -18.62 -1.91
CA LYS A 55 -3.98 -18.15 -1.73
C LYS A 55 -4.46 -17.33 -2.93
N PHE A 56 -5.77 -17.18 -3.06
CA PHE A 56 -6.37 -16.25 -4.01
C PHE A 56 -6.15 -14.80 -3.58
N GLY A 57 -5.95 -13.93 -4.57
CA GLY A 57 -5.88 -12.48 -4.41
C GLY A 57 -6.52 -11.76 -5.59
N ILE A 58 -6.68 -10.45 -5.44
CA ILE A 58 -7.22 -9.55 -6.47
C ILE A 58 -6.04 -9.01 -7.30
N PRO A 59 -6.11 -9.01 -8.64
CA PRO A 59 -5.05 -8.45 -9.48
C PRO A 59 -4.85 -6.96 -9.18
N GLY A 60 -3.59 -6.56 -9.07
CA GLY A 60 -3.21 -5.21 -8.66
C GLY A 60 -1.77 -5.10 -8.20
N GLY A 61 -1.35 -3.87 -7.90
CA GLY A 61 0.02 -3.55 -7.50
C GLY A 61 0.19 -2.12 -7.01
N PHE A 62 1.43 -1.67 -6.90
CA PHE A 62 1.77 -0.36 -6.31
C PHE A 62 1.58 0.78 -7.31
N VAL A 63 1.16 1.93 -6.78
CA VAL A 63 1.04 3.18 -7.55
C VAL A 63 2.39 3.90 -7.53
N ASN A 64 2.89 4.28 -8.70
CA ASN A 64 4.14 5.05 -8.78
C ASN A 64 3.95 6.50 -8.33
N SER A 65 5.03 7.13 -7.91
CA SER A 65 5.03 8.56 -7.58
C SER A 65 4.51 9.39 -8.75
N ARG A 66 3.52 10.25 -8.48
CA ARG A 66 2.84 11.12 -9.46
C ARG A 66 2.04 10.37 -10.54
N GLU A 67 1.81 9.07 -10.38
CA GLU A 67 0.91 8.30 -11.26
C GLU A 67 -0.55 8.46 -10.81
N GLN A 68 -1.47 8.56 -11.77
CA GLN A 68 -2.90 8.52 -11.46
C GLN A 68 -3.32 7.09 -11.07
N LEU A 69 -4.17 6.95 -10.06
CA LEU A 69 -4.71 5.66 -9.61
C LEU A 69 -5.29 4.81 -10.76
N LYS A 70 -6.04 5.43 -11.67
CA LYS A 70 -6.61 4.75 -12.85
C LYS A 70 -5.53 4.20 -13.77
N THR A 71 -4.46 4.96 -14.01
CA THR A 71 -3.33 4.53 -14.84
C THR A 71 -2.59 3.38 -14.19
N ALA A 72 -2.35 3.44 -12.88
CA ALA A 72 -1.73 2.34 -12.14
C ALA A 72 -2.58 1.07 -12.21
N MET A 73 -3.90 1.18 -12.02
CA MET A 73 -4.83 0.05 -12.13
C MET A 73 -4.77 -0.62 -13.50
N LEU A 74 -4.75 0.17 -14.59
CA LEU A 74 -4.67 -0.37 -15.96
C LEU A 74 -3.31 -1.00 -16.31
N ARG A 75 -2.24 -0.64 -15.59
CA ARG A 75 -0.89 -1.19 -15.80
C ARG A 75 -0.69 -2.52 -15.08
N GLU A 76 -1.34 -2.71 -13.94
CA GLU A 76 -1.19 -3.88 -13.06
C GLU A 76 -2.14 -5.03 -13.40
N VAL A 77 -3.12 -4.79 -14.29
CA VAL A 77 -4.23 -5.68 -14.62
C VAL A 77 -4.26 -5.92 -16.12
#